data_AF-A0A2N4Z462-F1
#
_entry.id   AF-A0A2N4Z462-F1
#
_cell.length_a   1.000
_cell.length_b   1.000
_cell.length_c   1.000
_cell.angle_alpha   90.00
_cell.angle_beta   90.00
_cell.angle_gamma   90.00
#
_symmetry.space_group_name_H-M   'P 1'
#
loop_
_entity.id
_entity.type
_entity.pdbx_description
1 polymer ?
#
loop_
_entity_poly.entity_id
_entity_poly.type
_entity_poly.pdbx_seq_one_letter_code
_entity_poly.pdbx_strand_id
1 'polypeptide(L)'
;HDGSTVFYPLTRNLHQDGILRASVAFPQANARQQEQAESMLTAIMNELNYVGVMAMECFVTAEGLLINELAPRVHNSGHWTQNGASISQFELHLRAITDLPLPPPVVNSPSVMINLIGTDLNYDWLKLPLVHLHWYDKEVRPGRKVGHLNLTDSDTDRLSATLEAIKPLLPPEYTSGLFWAQSQLS
;
A
#
# COMPACT_ATOMS: atom_id res chain seq x y z
N HIS A 1 -21.46 3.35 -16.51
CA HIS A 1 -21.03 3.38 -15.09
C HIS A 1 -21.95 4.29 -14.30
N ASP A 2 -22.28 3.89 -13.08
CA ASP A 2 -23.33 4.47 -12.23
C ASP A 2 -22.83 5.56 -11.26
N GLY A 3 -21.53 5.85 -11.29
CA GLY A 3 -20.89 6.84 -10.40
C GLY A 3 -20.58 6.31 -9.00
N SER A 4 -20.77 5.02 -8.74
CA SER A 4 -20.47 4.42 -7.44
C SER A 4 -18.97 4.48 -7.13
N THR A 5 -18.63 4.90 -5.91
CA THR A 5 -17.25 4.97 -5.41
C THR A 5 -17.07 4.10 -4.18
N VAL A 6 -15.95 3.38 -4.12
CA VAL A 6 -15.51 2.63 -2.93
C VAL A 6 -14.05 2.93 -2.65
N PHE A 7 -13.67 2.89 -1.38
CA PHE A 7 -12.33 3.31 -0.93
C PHE A 7 -11.68 2.27 -0.05
N TYR A 8 -10.35 2.24 -0.07
CA TYR A 8 -9.55 1.57 0.95
C TYR A 8 -9.27 2.54 2.10
N PRO A 9 -8.91 2.03 3.29
CA PRO A 9 -8.33 2.87 4.34
C PRO A 9 -7.08 3.61 3.85
N LEU A 10 -6.87 4.82 4.36
CA LEU A 10 -5.67 5.60 4.11
C LEU A 10 -4.41 4.78 4.40
N THR A 11 -3.46 4.87 3.48
CA THR A 11 -2.16 4.21 3.60
C THR A 11 -1.08 5.23 3.92
N ARG A 12 -0.34 5.01 5.00
CA ARG A 12 0.86 5.80 5.34
C ARG A 12 2.02 5.33 4.47
N ASN A 13 2.75 6.25 3.88
CA ASN A 13 3.84 5.95 2.95
C ASN A 13 5.14 6.60 3.40
N LEU A 14 6.23 5.84 3.40
CA LEU A 14 7.58 6.35 3.58
C LEU A 14 8.28 6.43 2.22
N HIS A 15 8.66 7.64 1.85
CA HIS A 15 9.52 7.90 0.71
C HIS A 15 10.95 8.22 1.19
N GLN A 16 11.96 7.62 0.56
CA GLN A 16 13.37 7.95 0.76
C GLN A 16 14.01 8.12 -0.62
N ASP A 17 14.72 9.23 -0.81
CA ASP A 17 15.32 9.63 -2.09
C ASP A 17 14.28 9.68 -3.24
N GLY A 18 13.06 10.13 -2.94
CA GLY A 18 11.96 10.21 -3.90
C GLY A 18 11.35 8.85 -4.29
N ILE A 19 11.73 7.75 -3.64
CA ILE A 19 11.21 6.41 -3.93
C ILE A 19 10.41 5.87 -2.73
N LEU A 20 9.20 5.38 -2.99
CA LEU A 20 8.40 4.67 -1.98
C LEU A 20 9.17 3.45 -1.47
N ARG A 21 9.47 3.42 -0.17
CA ARG A 21 10.18 2.31 0.50
C ARG A 21 9.24 1.37 1.22
N ALA A 22 8.30 1.94 1.97
CA ALA A 22 7.36 1.18 2.78
C ALA A 22 5.98 1.85 2.80
N SER A 23 4.94 1.02 2.94
CA SER A 23 3.57 1.44 3.16
C SER A 23 2.97 0.69 4.34
N VAL A 24 2.20 1.39 5.18
CA VAL A 24 1.45 0.78 6.29
C VAL A 24 0.00 1.22 6.21
N ALA A 25 -0.92 0.26 6.18
CA ALA A 25 -2.35 0.50 6.21
C ALA A 25 -2.97 -0.15 7.45
N PHE A 26 -3.95 0.53 8.05
CA PHE A 26 -4.73 0.02 9.17
C PHE A 26 -6.20 -0.12 8.75
N PRO A 27 -6.95 -1.10 9.27
CA PRO A 27 -8.39 -1.23 9.02
C PRO A 27 -9.17 0.05 9.34
N GLN A 28 -8.74 0.75 10.40
CA GLN A 28 -9.33 2.00 10.85
C GLN A 28 -8.26 3.09 10.77
N ALA A 29 -8.37 3.95 9.76
CA ALA A 29 -7.58 5.17 9.67
C ALA A 29 -8.15 6.26 10.58
N ASN A 30 -7.49 7.43 10.62
CA ASN A 30 -8.07 8.61 11.25
C ASN A 30 -9.36 9.00 10.49
N ALA A 31 -10.51 8.94 11.17
CA ALA A 31 -11.81 9.11 10.53
C ALA A 31 -11.96 10.47 9.81
N ARG A 32 -11.47 11.56 10.40
CA ARG A 32 -11.53 12.90 9.80
C ARG A 32 -10.67 12.99 8.54
N GLN A 33 -9.47 12.42 8.57
CA GLN A 33 -8.60 12.38 7.38
C GLN A 33 -9.19 11.48 6.30
N GLN A 34 -9.77 10.33 6.67
CA GLN A 34 -10.41 9.41 5.74
C GLN A 34 -11.56 10.12 5.00
N GLU A 35 -12.49 10.73 5.75
CA GLU A 35 -13.61 11.49 5.18
C GLU A 35 -13.14 12.63 4.26
N GLN A 36 -12.13 13.39 4.69
CA GLN A 36 -11.55 14.46 3.87
C GLN A 36 -10.96 13.91 2.56
N ALA A 37 -10.19 12.82 2.62
CA ALA A 37 -9.56 12.21 1.45
C ALA A 37 -10.59 11.63 0.48
N GLU A 38 -11.59 10.91 0.99
CA GLU A 38 -12.67 10.34 0.18
C GLU A 38 -13.50 11.44 -0.51
N SER A 39 -13.81 12.54 0.20
CA SER A 39 -14.51 13.69 -0.37
C SER A 39 -13.73 14.33 -1.52
N MET A 40 -12.43 14.60 -1.31
CA MET A 40 -11.56 15.15 -2.35
C MET A 40 -11.45 14.23 -3.57
N LEU A 41 -11.20 12.93 -3.35
CA LEU A 41 -11.02 11.97 -4.44
C LEU A 41 -12.33 11.71 -5.19
N THR A 42 -13.47 11.66 -4.49
CA THR A 42 -14.79 11.57 -5.12
C THR A 42 -15.04 12.77 -6.04
N ALA A 43 -14.78 13.99 -5.57
CA ALA A 43 -14.95 15.19 -6.38
C ALA A 43 -14.10 15.15 -7.65
N ILE A 44 -12.84 14.73 -7.55
CA ILE A 44 -11.92 14.59 -8.69
C ILE A 44 -12.40 13.53 -9.67
N MET A 45 -12.75 12.32 -9.19
CA MET A 45 -13.20 11.24 -10.07
C MET A 45 -14.50 11.60 -10.79
N ASN A 46 -15.43 12.28 -10.11
CA ASN A 46 -16.69 12.73 -10.70
C ASN A 46 -16.48 13.80 -11.77
N GLU A 47 -15.68 14.83 -11.48
CA GLU A 47 -15.38 15.91 -12.44
C GLU A 47 -14.72 15.35 -13.72
N LEU A 48 -13.84 14.35 -13.57
CA LEU A 48 -13.15 13.72 -14.69
C LEU A 48 -13.97 12.62 -15.37
N ASN A 49 -15.16 12.29 -14.87
CA ASN A 49 -15.93 11.09 -15.26
C ASN A 49 -15.05 9.83 -15.29
N TYR A 50 -14.18 9.68 -14.28
CA TYR A 50 -13.14 8.66 -14.25
C TYR A 50 -13.69 7.30 -13.83
N VAL A 51 -13.23 6.24 -14.50
CA VAL A 51 -13.65 4.86 -14.23
C VAL A 51 -12.41 3.98 -14.10
N GLY A 52 -12.28 3.34 -12.94
CA GLY A 52 -11.12 2.55 -12.58
C GLY A 52 -10.60 2.91 -11.19
N VAL A 53 -9.44 2.35 -10.83
CA VAL A 53 -8.75 2.77 -9.62
C VAL A 53 -7.96 4.04 -9.92
N MET A 54 -8.04 5.00 -9.00
CA MET A 54 -7.20 6.18 -8.92
C MET A 54 -6.60 6.25 -7.52
N ALA A 55 -5.31 6.59 -7.43
CA ALA A 55 -4.69 6.93 -6.16
C ALA A 55 -4.46 8.44 -6.06
N MET A 56 -4.62 8.96 -4.85
CA MET A 56 -4.33 10.35 -4.50
C MET A 56 -3.34 10.35 -3.34
N GLU A 57 -2.16 10.90 -3.59
CA GLU A 57 -1.17 11.13 -2.54
C GLU A 57 -1.41 12.48 -1.90
N CYS A 58 -1.31 12.52 -0.56
CA CYS A 58 -1.49 13.73 0.22
C CYS A 58 -0.32 13.93 1.18
N PHE A 59 0.00 15.19 1.46
CA PHE A 59 0.72 15.56 2.68
C PHE A 59 -0.26 15.80 3.81
N VAL A 60 0.12 15.39 5.02
CA VAL A 60 -0.59 15.73 6.26
C VAL A 60 0.02 17.01 6.81
N THR A 61 -0.79 18.06 6.94
CA THR A 61 -0.38 19.35 7.53
C THR A 61 -1.21 19.65 8.78
N ALA A 62 -0.94 20.78 9.44
CA ALA A 62 -1.73 21.23 10.59
C ALA A 62 -3.17 21.61 10.21
N GLU A 63 -3.38 22.03 8.97
CA GLU A 63 -4.66 22.47 8.41
C GLU A 63 -5.49 21.31 7.82
N GLY A 64 -4.87 20.16 7.56
CA GLY A 64 -5.53 18.97 7.02
C GLY A 64 -4.70 18.29 5.93
N LEU A 65 -5.37 17.61 5.01
CA LEU A 65 -4.72 16.99 3.86
C LEU A 65 -4.51 17.98 2.71
N LEU A 66 -3.31 17.99 2.14
CA LEU A 66 -2.98 18.70 0.90
C LEU A 66 -2.65 17.69 -0.19
N ILE A 67 -3.33 17.75 -1.33
CA ILE A 67 -3.08 16.85 -2.47
C ILE A 67 -1.68 17.13 -3.05
N ASN A 68 -0.89 16.07 -3.19
CA ASN A 68 0.44 16.08 -3.79
C ASN A 68 0.40 15.62 -5.25
N GLU A 69 -0.09 14.39 -5.49
CA GLU A 69 -0.08 13.75 -6.81
C GLU A 69 -1.34 12.89 -7.01
N LEU A 70 -1.77 12.76 -8.26
CA LEU A 70 -2.82 11.82 -8.69
C LEU A 70 -2.23 10.77 -9.63
N ALA A 71 -2.58 9.52 -9.41
CA ALA A 71 -2.26 8.42 -10.32
C ALA A 71 -3.55 7.80 -10.87
N PRO A 72 -3.90 8.03 -12.15
CA PRO A 72 -5.08 7.44 -12.79
C PRO A 72 -4.82 5.98 -13.18
N ARG A 73 -4.48 5.15 -12.19
CA ARG A 73 -4.17 3.72 -12.30
C ARG A 73 -4.06 3.10 -10.90
N VAL A 74 -3.91 1.79 -10.86
CA VAL A 74 -3.35 1.10 -9.69
C VAL A 74 -2.01 1.71 -9.27
N HIS A 75 -1.76 1.75 -7.97
CA HIS A 75 -0.64 2.46 -7.38
C HIS A 75 0.20 1.60 -6.45
N ASN A 76 1.50 1.92 -6.35
CA ASN A 76 2.44 1.11 -5.58
C ASN A 76 2.13 1.12 -4.08
N SER A 77 1.60 2.23 -3.56
CA SER A 77 1.12 2.31 -2.17
C SER A 77 -0.07 1.40 -1.86
N GLY A 78 -0.80 0.93 -2.87
CA GLY A 78 -1.94 0.02 -2.70
C GLY A 78 -1.59 -1.46 -2.82
N HIS A 79 -0.33 -1.84 -3.03
CA HIS A 79 0.04 -3.25 -3.28
C HIS A 79 -0.29 -4.17 -2.10
N TRP A 80 -0.31 -3.64 -0.87
CA TRP A 80 -0.74 -4.38 0.32
C TRP A 80 -2.14 -4.99 0.18
N THR A 81 -3.02 -4.39 -0.64
CA THR A 81 -4.39 -4.90 -0.88
C THR A 81 -4.42 -6.28 -1.54
N GLN A 82 -3.32 -6.74 -2.15
CA GLN A 82 -3.22 -8.10 -2.70
C GLN A 82 -3.30 -9.19 -1.61
N ASN A 83 -2.93 -8.87 -0.38
CA ASN A 83 -2.97 -9.82 0.75
C ASN A 83 -3.78 -9.31 1.94
N GLY A 84 -3.98 -7.99 2.06
CA GLY A 84 -4.65 -7.37 3.21
C GLY A 84 -6.10 -6.93 3.00
N ALA A 85 -6.67 -7.12 1.80
CA ALA A 85 -8.05 -6.77 1.50
C ALA A 85 -8.77 -7.92 0.78
N SER A 86 -10.10 -8.02 0.94
CA SER A 86 -10.91 -9.03 0.25
C SER A 86 -10.98 -8.85 -1.27
N ILE A 87 -10.73 -7.63 -1.75
CA ILE A 87 -10.63 -7.28 -3.17
C ILE A 87 -9.36 -6.46 -3.30
N SER A 88 -8.41 -6.91 -4.12
CA SER A 88 -7.18 -6.15 -4.37
C SER A 88 -7.45 -4.96 -5.29
N GLN A 89 -6.61 -3.91 -5.25
CA GLN A 89 -6.78 -2.77 -6.16
C GLN A 89 -6.73 -3.18 -7.64
N PHE A 90 -6.04 -4.27 -7.97
CA PHE A 90 -5.93 -4.79 -9.33
C PHE A 90 -7.26 -5.39 -9.78
N GLU A 91 -7.84 -6.22 -8.93
CA GLU A 91 -9.18 -6.78 -9.17
C GLU A 91 -10.24 -5.67 -9.20
N LEU A 92 -10.17 -4.72 -8.26
CA LEU A 92 -11.09 -3.59 -8.19
C LEU A 92 -11.04 -2.72 -9.45
N HIS A 93 -9.84 -2.47 -9.96
CA HIS A 93 -9.66 -1.75 -11.22
C HIS A 93 -10.30 -2.48 -12.39
N LEU A 94 -10.04 -3.78 -12.52
CA LEU A 94 -10.64 -4.61 -13.56
C LEU A 94 -12.16 -4.64 -13.45
N ARG A 95 -12.71 -4.83 -12.24
CA ARG A 95 -14.15 -4.81 -12.01
C ARG A 95 -14.78 -3.50 -12.48
N ALA A 96 -14.16 -2.36 -12.16
CA ALA A 96 -14.66 -1.05 -12.57
C ALA A 96 -14.69 -0.86 -14.09
N ILE A 97 -13.61 -1.19 -14.79
CA ILE A 97 -13.53 -0.99 -16.25
C ILE A 97 -14.30 -2.04 -17.06
N THR A 98 -14.69 -3.16 -16.42
CA THR A 98 -15.51 -4.22 -17.04
C THR A 98 -16.96 -4.22 -16.56
N ASP A 99 -17.37 -3.19 -15.81
CA ASP A 99 -18.74 -3.00 -15.29
C ASP A 99 -19.23 -4.18 -14.42
N LEU A 100 -18.32 -4.82 -13.69
CA LEU A 100 -18.63 -5.85 -12.69
C LEU A 100 -18.96 -5.22 -11.32
N PRO A 101 -19.59 -5.97 -10.40
CA PRO A 101 -19.94 -5.47 -9.07
C PRO A 101 -18.74 -4.90 -8.29
N LEU A 102 -18.92 -3.69 -7.73
CA LEU A 102 -17.95 -2.93 -6.94
C LEU A 102 -18.40 -2.77 -5.46
N PRO A 103 -18.50 -3.85 -4.67
CA PRO A 103 -18.75 -3.69 -3.24
C PRO A 103 -17.53 -3.11 -2.52
N PRO A 104 -17.71 -2.45 -1.36
CA PRO A 104 -16.58 -2.01 -0.54
C PRO A 104 -15.63 -3.18 -0.17
N PRO A 105 -14.32 -3.06 -0.42
CA PRO A 105 -13.35 -4.06 0.01
C PRO A 105 -13.32 -4.19 1.54
N VAL A 106 -13.27 -5.42 2.04
CA VAL A 106 -13.16 -5.71 3.48
C VAL A 106 -11.68 -5.73 3.86
N VAL A 107 -11.30 -4.94 4.87
CA VAL A 107 -9.93 -4.84 5.40
C VAL A 107 -10.00 -5.10 6.89
N ASN A 108 -9.51 -6.26 7.34
CA ASN A 108 -9.69 -6.72 8.73
C ASN A 108 -8.43 -6.60 9.59
N SER A 109 -7.26 -6.41 8.97
CA SER A 109 -5.98 -6.42 9.68
C SER A 109 -5.02 -5.38 9.11
N PRO A 110 -4.11 -4.84 9.93
CA PRO A 110 -3.04 -4.01 9.41
C PRO A 110 -2.21 -4.75 8.36
N SER A 111 -1.67 -3.99 7.42
CA SER A 111 -0.78 -4.51 6.40
C SER A 111 0.43 -3.61 6.21
N VAL A 112 1.59 -4.23 6.02
CA VAL A 112 2.85 -3.58 5.69
C VAL A 112 3.31 -4.05 4.33
N MET A 113 3.69 -3.12 3.47
CA MET A 113 4.34 -3.40 2.19
C MET A 113 5.76 -2.86 2.21
N ILE A 114 6.75 -3.67 1.83
CA ILE A 114 8.16 -3.28 1.71
C ILE A 114 8.61 -3.44 0.26
N ASN A 115 9.12 -2.38 -0.36
CA ASN A 115 9.49 -2.39 -1.79
C ASN A 115 10.89 -3.00 -1.98
N LEU A 116 11.03 -3.95 -2.89
CA LEU A 116 12.33 -4.51 -3.26
C LEU A 116 12.92 -3.66 -4.40
N ILE A 117 14.05 -2.99 -4.15
CA ILE A 117 14.63 -1.95 -5.00
C ILE A 117 16.10 -2.28 -5.24
N GLY A 118 16.43 -2.76 -6.43
CA GLY A 118 17.80 -3.14 -6.79
C GLY A 118 18.38 -4.28 -5.96
N THR A 119 17.52 -5.03 -5.27
CA THR A 119 17.89 -6.14 -4.37
C THR A 119 17.63 -7.46 -5.07
N ASP A 120 18.63 -8.35 -5.06
CA ASP A 120 18.46 -9.70 -5.59
C ASP A 120 17.42 -10.51 -4.81
N LEU A 121 16.79 -11.45 -5.51
CA LEU A 121 15.80 -12.33 -4.90
C LEU A 121 16.47 -13.20 -3.82
N ASN A 122 15.92 -13.17 -2.61
CA ASN A 122 16.35 -14.02 -1.51
C ASN A 122 15.17 -14.85 -0.98
N TYR A 123 15.19 -16.16 -1.23
CA TYR A 123 14.12 -17.06 -0.77
C TYR A 123 14.09 -17.25 0.75
N ASP A 124 15.11 -16.83 1.50
CA ASP A 124 15.09 -16.88 2.96
C ASP A 124 14.01 -15.98 3.56
N TRP A 125 13.53 -14.95 2.84
CA TRP A 125 12.37 -14.17 3.26
C TRP A 125 11.13 -15.03 3.48
N LEU A 126 10.98 -16.13 2.73
CA LEU A 126 9.84 -17.05 2.82
C LEU A 126 9.90 -17.98 4.03
N LYS A 127 11.01 -17.99 4.79
CA LYS A 127 11.07 -18.68 6.09
C LYS A 127 10.17 -18.02 7.14
N LEU A 128 9.79 -16.76 6.91
CA LEU A 128 8.89 -16.00 7.77
C LEU A 128 7.46 -16.14 7.26
N PRO A 129 6.54 -16.78 8.02
CA PRO A 129 5.25 -17.23 7.49
C PRO A 129 4.29 -16.10 7.11
N LEU A 130 4.50 -14.88 7.59
CA LEU A 130 3.69 -13.72 7.22
C LEU A 130 4.17 -13.02 5.95
N VAL A 131 5.30 -13.42 5.38
CA VAL A 131 5.87 -12.76 4.20
C VAL A 131 5.24 -13.32 2.94
N HIS A 132 4.54 -12.45 2.21
CA HIS A 132 4.07 -12.69 0.86
C HIS A 132 5.00 -11.99 -0.13
N LEU A 133 5.83 -12.78 -0.81
CA LEU A 133 6.72 -12.29 -1.88
C LEU A 133 5.94 -12.07 -3.18
N HIS A 134 6.06 -10.86 -3.73
CA HIS A 134 5.62 -10.50 -5.07
C HIS A 134 6.83 -10.12 -5.91
N TRP A 135 7.33 -11.07 -6.68
CA TRP A 135 8.49 -10.88 -7.56
C TRP A 135 8.04 -10.45 -8.96
N TYR A 136 8.67 -9.42 -9.53
CA TYR A 136 8.25 -8.87 -10.83
C TYR A 136 8.96 -9.50 -12.04
N ASP A 137 9.86 -10.45 -11.82
CA ASP A 137 10.65 -11.10 -12.87
C ASP A 137 11.38 -10.10 -13.79
N LYS A 138 11.99 -9.09 -13.16
CA LYS A 138 12.75 -8.03 -13.82
C LYS A 138 14.24 -8.19 -13.52
N GLU A 139 15.08 -7.91 -14.51
CA GLU A 139 16.53 -7.80 -14.30
C GLU A 139 16.83 -6.80 -13.17
N VAL A 140 17.63 -7.24 -12.20
CA VAL A 140 17.98 -6.46 -11.02
C VAL A 140 18.97 -5.36 -11.41
N ARG A 141 18.63 -4.12 -11.08
CA ARG A 141 19.47 -2.93 -11.31
C ARG A 141 19.34 -1.95 -10.15
N PRO A 142 20.40 -1.19 -9.80
CA PRO A 142 20.33 -0.17 -8.77
C PRO A 142 19.13 0.78 -8.97
N GLY A 143 18.35 1.01 -7.90
CA GLY A 143 17.16 1.89 -7.93
C GLY A 143 15.93 1.30 -8.64
N ARG A 144 16.00 0.10 -9.23
CA ARG A 144 14.87 -0.50 -9.94
C ARG A 144 13.95 -1.27 -8.98
N LYS A 145 12.64 -0.98 -9.01
CA LYS A 145 11.63 -1.82 -8.35
C LYS A 145 11.59 -3.21 -9.02
N VAL A 146 11.97 -4.24 -8.27
CA VAL A 146 12.08 -5.64 -8.71
C VAL A 146 11.06 -6.56 -8.04
N GLY A 147 10.43 -6.09 -6.97
CA GLY A 147 9.33 -6.78 -6.30
C GLY A 147 8.82 -5.98 -5.11
N HIS A 148 7.97 -6.60 -4.31
CA HIS A 148 7.62 -6.14 -2.97
C HIS A 148 7.30 -7.33 -2.06
N LEU A 149 7.33 -7.08 -0.76
CA LEU A 149 6.87 -8.01 0.27
C LEU A 149 5.63 -7.42 0.92
N ASN A 150 4.55 -8.19 1.01
CA ASN A 150 3.40 -7.86 1.83
C ASN A 150 3.43 -8.68 3.11
N LEU A 151 3.06 -8.06 4.23
CA LEU A 151 2.84 -8.70 5.51
C LEU A 151 1.51 -8.22 6.05
N THR A 152 0.66 -9.13 6.51
CA THR A 152 -0.61 -8.78 7.17
C THR A 152 -0.92 -9.77 8.27
N ASP A 153 -1.40 -9.27 9.40
CA ASP A 153 -1.82 -10.08 10.53
C ASP A 153 -2.71 -9.25 11.46
N SER A 154 -3.67 -9.89 12.11
CA SER A 154 -4.46 -9.28 13.18
C SER A 154 -3.63 -9.01 14.45
N ASP A 155 -2.54 -9.76 14.64
CA ASP A 155 -1.59 -9.64 15.74
C ASP A 155 -0.45 -8.69 15.33
N THR A 156 -0.53 -7.43 15.79
CA THR A 156 0.47 -6.39 15.49
C THR A 156 1.83 -6.69 16.08
N ASP A 157 1.90 -7.39 17.21
CA ASP A 157 3.16 -7.80 17.82
C ASP A 157 3.86 -8.84 16.95
N ARG A 158 3.09 -9.80 16.39
CA ARG A 158 3.63 -10.78 15.44
C ARG A 158 4.08 -10.13 14.13
N LEU A 159 3.37 -9.11 13.63
CA LEU A 159 3.84 -8.30 12.50
C LEU A 159 5.17 -7.60 12.82
N SER A 160 5.22 -6.90 13.96
CA SER A 160 6.43 -6.17 14.40
C SER A 160 7.62 -7.10 14.59
N ALA A 161 7.41 -8.27 15.20
CA ALA A 161 8.42 -9.31 15.36
C ALA A 161 8.90 -9.86 14.01
N THR A 162 7.99 -10.01 13.03
CA THR A 162 8.36 -10.45 11.68
C THR A 162 9.19 -9.39 10.94
N LEU A 163 8.88 -8.10 11.14
CA LEU A 163 9.70 -7.00 10.60
C LEU A 163 11.11 -6.97 11.20
N GLU A 164 11.28 -7.31 12.49
CA GLU A 164 12.61 -7.45 13.08
C GLU A 164 13.32 -8.70 12.56
N ALA A 165 12.61 -9.81 12.39
CA ALA A 165 13.18 -11.07 11.90
C ALA A 165 13.61 -11.00 10.42
N ILE A 166 12.96 -10.17 9.58
CA ILE A 166 13.34 -10.02 8.17
C ILE A 166 14.51 -9.07 7.97
N LYS A 167 14.74 -8.13 8.88
CA LYS A 167 15.83 -7.15 8.83
C LYS A 167 17.21 -7.74 8.53
N PRO A 168 17.69 -8.81 9.19
CA PRO A 168 18.99 -9.41 8.85
C PRO A 168 19.02 -10.13 7.49
N LEU A 169 17.85 -10.35 6.86
CA LEU A 169 17.71 -11.01 5.55
C LEU A 169 17.64 -10.00 4.39
N LEU A 170 17.59 -8.70 4.69
CA LEU A 170 17.54 -7.61 3.72
C LEU A 170 18.83 -6.77 3.77
N PRO A 171 19.22 -6.13 2.67
CA PRO A 171 20.34 -5.20 2.65
C PRO A 171 20.19 -4.06 3.69
N PRO A 172 21.29 -3.47 4.20
CA PRO A 172 21.25 -2.49 5.29
C PRO A 172 20.35 -1.27 5.05
N GLU A 173 20.21 -0.81 3.80
CA GLU A 173 19.38 0.33 3.41
C GLU A 173 17.88 0.14 3.69
N TYR A 174 17.43 -1.09 3.95
CA TYR A 174 16.06 -1.38 4.34
C TYR A 174 15.77 -1.06 5.80
N THR A 175 16.80 -0.97 6.64
CA THR A 175 16.68 -0.86 8.10
C THR A 175 15.81 0.32 8.52
N SER A 176 16.00 1.49 7.91
CA SER A 176 15.20 2.68 8.24
C SER A 176 13.72 2.52 7.87
N GLY A 177 13.43 1.87 6.75
CA GLY A 177 12.06 1.62 6.31
C GLY A 177 11.34 0.61 7.19
N LEU A 178 12.04 -0.45 7.60
CA LEU A 178 11.53 -1.45 8.54
C LEU A 178 11.26 -0.84 9.92
N PHE A 179 12.21 -0.06 10.44
CA PHE A 179 12.05 0.64 11.72
C PHE A 179 10.87 1.62 11.69
N TRP A 180 10.74 2.41 10.62
CA TRP A 180 9.60 3.30 10.45
C TRP A 180 8.27 2.54 10.40
N ALA A 181 8.22 1.41 9.68
CA ALA A 181 7.01 0.59 9.60
C ALA A 181 6.63 0.02 10.97
N GLN A 182 7.60 -0.49 11.74
CA GLN A 182 7.40 -0.94 13.13
C GLN A 182 6.86 0.20 14.01
N SER A 183 7.41 1.41 13.88
CA SER A 183 6.96 2.57 14.65
C SER A 183 5.54 3.04 14.30
N GLN A 184 4.97 2.56 13.19
CA GLN A 184 3.55 2.82 12.89
C GLN A 184 2.64 1.80 13.59
N LEU A 185 3.14 0.58 13.84
CA LEU A 185 2.37 -0.52 14.43
C LEU A 185 2.30 -0.46 15.96
N SER A 186 3.20 0.30 16.59
CA SER A 186 3.27 0.55 18.04
C SER A 186 2.29 1.60 18.54
#